data_AF-A0A523A4J9-F1
#
_entry.id   AF-A0A523A4J9-F1
#
_cell.length_a   1.000
_cell.length_b   1.000
_cell.length_c   1.000
_cell.angle_alpha   90.00
_cell.angle_beta   90.00
_cell.angle_gamma   90.00
#
_symmetry.space_group_name_H-M   'P 1'
#
loop_
_entity.id
_entity.type
_entity.pdbx_description
1 polymer ?
#
loop_
_entity_poly.entity_id
_entity_poly.type
_entity_poly.pdbx_seq_one_letter_code
_entity_poly.pdbx_strand_id
1 'polypeptide(L)' 'MRVATLLFSLEKAERQVLSKTLNETSGNRSETARRLNITRKTLLNKINKYNLN' A
#
# COMPACT_ATOMS: atom_id res chain seq x y z
N MET A 1 20.64 10.84 12.57
CA MET A 1 19.29 11.31 12.18
C MET A 1 18.90 11.02 10.72
N ARG A 2 19.80 10.79 9.75
CA ARG A 2 19.45 10.68 8.31
C ARG A 2 18.65 9.44 7.88
N VAL A 3 18.80 8.29 8.54
CA VAL A 3 18.16 7.03 8.08
C VAL A 3 16.68 6.95 8.47
N ALA A 4 16.32 7.43 9.67
CA ALA A 4 14.95 7.36 10.18
C ALA A 4 13.96 8.18 9.32
N THR A 5 14.37 9.35 8.83
CA THR A 5 13.52 10.21 8.00
C THR A 5 13.18 9.58 6.64
N LEU A 6 14.11 8.85 6.03
CA LEU A 6 13.90 8.17 4.75
C LEU A 6 12.91 7.01 4.88
N LEU A 7 13.02 6.21 5.95
CA LEU A 7 12.10 5.11 6.23
C LEU A 7 10.67 5.63 6.42
N PHE A 8 10.51 6.70 7.21
CA PHE A 8 9.21 7.36 7.39
C PHE A 8 8.62 7.86 6.06
N SER A 9 9.45 8.46 5.20
CA SER A 9 9.02 8.94 3.89
C SER A 9 8.59 7.80 2.96
N LEU A 10 9.31 6.67 2.97
CA LEU A 10 8.99 5.51 2.14
C LEU A 10 7.67 4.86 2.58
N GLU A 11 7.45 4.71 3.89
CA GLU A 11 6.19 4.17 4.42
C GLU A 11 4.99 5.06 4.10
N LYS A 12 5.18 6.39 4.16
CA LYS A 12 4.13 7.36 3.79
C LYS A 12 3.81 7.29 2.30
N ALA A 13 4.83 7.24 1.44
CA ALA A 13 4.66 7.12 0.00
C ALA A 13 3.95 5.80 -0.37
N GLU A 14 4.38 4.70 0.24
CA GLU A 14 3.75 3.39 0.05
C GLU A 14 2.27 3.40 0.48
N ARG A 15 1.96 3.95 1.66
CA ARG A 15 0.58 4.08 2.15
C ARG A 15 -0.28 4.88 1.17
N GLN A 16 0.24 5.97 0.62
CA GLN A 16 -0.48 6.83 -0.33
C GLN A 16 -0.76 6.13 -1.66
N VAL A 17 0.21 5.37 -2.19
CA VAL A 17 0.01 4.58 -3.42
C VAL A 17 -1.05 3.49 -3.20
N LEU A 18 -0.97 2.79 -2.07
CA LEU A 18 -1.95 1.75 -1.71
C LEU A 18 -3.36 2.32 -1.58
N SER A 19 -3.55 3.39 -0.81
CA SER A 19 -4.88 3.98 -0.60
C SER A 19 -5.47 4.56 -1.88
N LYS A 20 -4.66 5.23 -2.69
CA LYS A 20 -5.11 5.77 -3.99
C LYS A 20 -5.57 4.64 -4.93
N THR A 21 -4.78 3.57 -5.05
CA THR A 21 -5.11 2.45 -5.95
C THR A 21 -6.31 1.66 -5.44
N LEU A 22 -6.47 1.50 -4.13
CA LEU A 22 -7.68 0.91 -3.54
C LEU A 22 -8.92 1.73 -3.89
N ASN A 23 -8.86 3.06 -3.78
CA ASN A 23 -9.96 3.94 -4.14
C ASN A 23 -10.28 3.87 -5.65
N GLU A 24 -9.27 3.90 -6.52
CA GLU A 24 -9.46 3.79 -7.99
C GLU A 24 -10.03 2.44 -8.44
N THR A 25 -9.89 1.41 -7.62
CA THR A 25 -10.42 0.06 -7.88
C THR A 25 -11.67 -0.24 -7.06
N SER A 26 -12.25 0.76 -6.38
CA SER A 26 -13.40 0.63 -5.49
C SER A 26 -13.23 -0.49 -4.45
N GLY A 27 -12.02 -0.64 -3.92
CA GLY A 27 -11.66 -1.67 -2.94
C GLY A 27 -11.47 -3.08 -3.50
N ASN A 28 -11.47 -3.28 -4.82
CA ASN A 28 -11.23 -4.59 -5.43
C ASN A 28 -9.76 -5.02 -5.25
N ARG A 29 -9.52 -5.74 -4.15
CA ARG A 29 -8.19 -6.20 -3.72
C ARG A 29 -7.42 -7.00 -4.78
N SER A 30 -8.10 -7.78 -5.63
CA SER A 30 -7.43 -8.56 -6.68
C SER A 30 -6.95 -7.64 -7.81
N GLU A 31 -7.78 -6.68 -8.23
CA GLU A 31 -7.41 -5.70 -9.26
C GLU A 31 -6.36 -4.71 -8.73
N THR A 32 -6.48 -4.26 -7.47
CA THR A 32 -5.45 -3.43 -6.82
C THR A 32 -4.09 -4.11 -6.83
N ALA A 33 -4.03 -5.39 -6.42
CA ALA A 33 -2.80 -6.16 -6.39
C ALA A 33 -2.19 -6.32 -7.79
N ARG A 34 -3.03 -6.56 -8.80
CA ARG A 34 -2.63 -6.63 -10.20
C ARG A 34 -2.03 -5.32 -10.69
N ARG A 35 -2.67 -4.17 -10.41
CA ARG A 35 -2.18 -2.83 -10.79
C ARG A 35 -0.86 -2.47 -10.13
N LEU A 36 -0.67 -2.87 -8.87
CA LEU A 36 0.56 -2.63 -8.12
C LEU A 36 1.66 -3.67 -8.40
N ASN A 37 1.41 -4.64 -9.28
CA ASN A 37 2.31 -5.74 -9.61
C ASN A 37 2.81 -6.51 -8.36
N ILE A 38 1.90 -6.81 -7.44
CA ILE A 38 2.16 -7.59 -6.24
C ILE A 38 1.14 -8.72 -6.10
N THR A 39 1.46 -9.73 -5.29
CA THR A 39 0.47 -10.76 -4.97
C THR A 39 -0.65 -10.19 -4.10
N ARG A 40 -1.85 -10.77 -4.19
CA ARG A 40 -2.98 -10.44 -3.30
C ARG A 40 -2.62 -10.64 -1.81
N LYS A 41 -1.80 -11.65 -1.49
CA LYS A 41 -1.29 -11.88 -0.12
C LYS A 41 -0.43 -10.71 0.36
N THR A 42 0.47 -10.22 -0.49
CA THR A 42 1.30 -9.03 -0.18
C THR A 42 0.42 -7.80 0.05
N LEU A 43 -0.58 -7.57 -0.80
CA LEU A 43 -1.52 -6.47 -0.62
C LEU A 43 -2.24 -6.55 0.73
N LEU A 44 -2.82 -7.71 1.07
CA LEU A 44 -3.50 -7.92 2.35
C LEU A 44 -2.60 -7.63 3.55
N ASN A 45 -1.35 -8.10 3.51
CA ASN A 45 -0.38 -7.83 4.57
C ASN A 45 -0.11 -6.33 4.72
N LYS A 46 0.00 -5.58 3.61
CA LYS A 46 0.22 -4.12 3.64
C LYS A 46 -1.01 -3.36 4.11
N ILE A 47 -2.22 -3.78 3.71
CA ILE A 47 -3.49 -3.21 4.23
C ILE A 47 -3.55 -3.35 5.74
N ASN A 48 -3.24 -4.54 6.26
CA ASN A 48 -3.19 -4.80 7.70
C ASN A 48 -2.09 -3.98 8.40
N LYS A 49 -0.87 -3.96 7.84
CA LYS A 49 0.27 -3.18 8.39
C LYS A 49 -0.09 -1.71 8.55
N TYR A 50 -0.82 -1.14 7.59
CA TYR A 50 -1.15 0.28 7.58
C TYR A 50 -2.57 0.60 8.07
N ASN A 51 -3.34 -0.41 8.50
CA ASN A 51 -4.74 -0.27 8.91
C ASN A 51 -5.58 0.48 7.86
N LEU A 52 -5.50 0.03 6.59
CA LEU A 52 -6.24 0.59 5.45
C LEU A 52 -7.54 -0.18 5.16
N ASN A 53 -8.07 -0.88 6.18
CA ASN A 53 -9.27 -1.71 6.06
C ASN A 53 -10.55 -0.88 6.20
#